data_AF-A0A7S3E4K8-F1
#
_entry.id   AF-A0A7S3E4K8-F1
#
_cell.length_a   1.000
_cell.length_b   1.000
_cell.length_c   1.000
_cell.angle_alpha   90.00
_cell.angle_beta   90.00
_cell.angle_gamma   90.00
#
_symmetry.space_group_name_H-M   'P 1'
#
loop_
_entity.id
_entity.type
_entity.pdbx_description
1 polymer ?
#
loop_
_entity_poly.entity_id
_entity_poly.type
_entity_poly.pdbx_seq_one_letter_code
_entity_poly.pdbx_strand_id
1 'polypeptide(L)'
;SGFGASQDLGDDAVVDDEQYKFLQSLKMAKRRYREIHREVRDSQLQVQTCSRDVVAAKVDLYKRFNDWYPRNASRDTLLRRMESHAGDDDNDELLDASEQFDKVEMQRIILEDPDSLAFHTAKKSLKKMTPLAKGKTLRGEKAKATMTRKMERDLALNFGLK
;
A
#
# COMPACT_ATOMS: atom_id res chain seq x y z
N SER A 1 -22.27 -31.56 -1.66
CA SER A 1 -21.09 -32.36 -1.26
C SER A 1 -20.30 -31.61 -0.21
N GLY A 2 -20.06 -32.23 0.96
CA GLY A 2 -19.22 -31.66 2.01
C GLY A 2 -19.62 -32.16 3.38
N PHE A 3 -19.07 -33.31 3.77
CA PHE A 3 -19.31 -34.02 5.01
C PHE A 3 -19.09 -33.16 6.26
N GLY A 4 -20.07 -33.16 7.15
CA GLY A 4 -19.96 -32.66 8.52
C GLY A 4 -20.73 -33.58 9.44
N ALA A 5 -20.32 -34.86 9.50
CA ALA A 5 -20.79 -35.78 10.53
C ALA A 5 -20.27 -35.26 11.88
N SER A 6 -21.07 -34.43 12.55
CA SER A 6 -21.04 -34.34 14.00
C SER A 6 -21.51 -35.71 14.51
N GLN A 7 -20.55 -36.62 14.61
CA GLN A 7 -20.71 -37.85 15.36
C GLN A 7 -20.97 -37.40 16.79
N ASP A 8 -22.23 -37.47 17.19
CA ASP A 8 -22.69 -37.34 18.56
C ASP A 8 -22.00 -38.48 19.33
N LEU A 9 -20.80 -38.20 19.82
CA LEU A 9 -20.15 -39.04 20.81
C LEU A 9 -21.04 -38.89 22.03
N GLY A 10 -21.96 -39.84 22.19
CA GLY A 10 -22.88 -39.89 23.31
C GLY A 10 -22.11 -39.64 24.61
N ASP A 11 -22.79 -38.99 25.54
CA ASP A 11 -22.31 -38.46 26.84
C ASP A 11 -21.56 -39.49 27.74
N ASP A 12 -21.39 -40.73 27.27
CA ASP A 12 -20.83 -41.90 27.95
C ASP A 12 -19.52 -42.44 27.29
N ALA A 13 -18.96 -41.76 26.29
CA ALA A 13 -17.71 -42.18 25.67
C ALA A 13 -16.50 -41.86 26.59
N VAL A 14 -15.89 -42.89 27.17
CA VAL A 14 -14.65 -42.75 27.97
C VAL A 14 -13.52 -42.28 27.05
N VAL A 15 -13.17 -41.00 27.16
CA VAL A 15 -12.09 -40.34 26.40
C VAL A 15 -10.76 -40.59 27.11
N ASP A 16 -9.76 -41.13 26.41
CA ASP A 16 -8.40 -41.26 26.95
C ASP A 16 -7.67 -39.89 27.00
N ASP A 17 -6.57 -39.83 27.76
CA ASP A 17 -5.82 -38.59 28.00
C ASP A 17 -5.29 -37.93 26.71
N GLU A 18 -4.95 -38.73 25.69
CA GLU A 18 -4.43 -38.22 24.42
C GLU A 18 -5.55 -37.60 23.58
N GLN A 19 -6.70 -38.27 23.50
CA GLN A 19 -7.90 -37.76 22.85
C GLN A 19 -8.41 -36.48 23.53
N TYR A 20 -8.36 -36.40 24.86
CA TYR A 20 -8.75 -35.20 25.60
C TYR A 20 -7.83 -34.01 25.26
N LYS A 21 -6.51 -34.20 25.28
CA LYS A 21 -5.52 -33.17 24.89
C LYS A 21 -5.73 -32.73 23.45
N PHE A 22 -6.02 -33.67 22.55
CA PHE A 22 -6.30 -33.36 21.17
C PHE A 22 -7.57 -32.52 21.01
N LEU A 23 -8.68 -32.91 21.65
CA LEU A 23 -9.95 -32.16 21.64
C LEU A 23 -9.78 -30.75 22.21
N GLN A 24 -9.01 -30.61 23.29
CA GLN A 24 -8.69 -29.30 23.88
C GLN A 24 -7.88 -28.44 22.90
N SER A 25 -6.85 -29.01 22.26
CA SER A 25 -6.04 -28.29 21.26
C SER A 25 -6.90 -27.83 20.07
N LEU A 26 -7.82 -28.69 19.61
CA LEU A 26 -8.72 -28.39 18.50
C LEU A 26 -9.71 -27.28 18.87
N LYS A 27 -10.26 -27.31 20.10
CA LYS A 27 -11.13 -26.26 20.61
C LYS A 27 -10.41 -24.92 20.68
N MET A 28 -9.16 -24.92 21.16
CA MET A 28 -8.31 -23.73 21.22
C MET A 28 -7.96 -23.20 19.82
N ALA A 29 -7.60 -24.08 18.89
CA ALA A 29 -7.33 -23.70 17.50
C ALA A 29 -8.56 -23.10 16.81
N LYS A 30 -9.74 -23.72 16.96
CA LYS A 30 -11.01 -23.19 16.42
C LYS A 30 -11.39 -21.84 17.03
N ARG A 31 -11.11 -21.64 18.33
CA ARG A 31 -11.33 -20.36 18.99
C ARG A 31 -10.40 -19.30 18.42
N ARG A 32 -9.09 -19.57 18.40
CA ARG A 32 -8.07 -18.66 17.89
C ARG A 32 -8.29 -18.29 16.43
N TYR A 33 -8.67 -19.25 15.60
CA TYR A 33 -9.03 -18.99 14.20
C TYR A 33 -10.19 -17.99 14.10
N ARG A 34 -11.25 -18.18 14.88
CA ARG A 34 -12.42 -17.28 14.86
C ARG A 34 -12.09 -15.87 15.36
N GLU A 35 -11.20 -15.75 16.33
CA GLU A 35 -10.70 -14.48 16.84
C GLU A 35 -9.88 -13.75 15.75
N ILE A 36 -8.83 -14.39 15.22
CA ILE A 36 -7.98 -13.79 14.17
C ILE A 36 -8.79 -13.46 12.91
N HIS A 37 -9.68 -14.36 12.49
CA HIS A 37 -10.53 -14.09 11.33
C HIS A 37 -11.45 -12.89 11.54
N ARG A 38 -11.92 -12.66 12.78
CA ARG A 38 -12.71 -11.48 13.10
C ARG A 38 -11.84 -10.22 12.99
N GLU A 39 -10.66 -10.23 13.60
CA GLU A 39 -9.71 -9.11 13.55
C GLU A 39 -9.32 -8.74 12.12
N VAL A 40 -9.07 -9.74 11.25
CA VAL A 40 -8.77 -9.50 9.83
C VAL A 40 -9.94 -8.84 9.13
N ARG A 41 -11.17 -9.33 9.36
CA ARG A 41 -12.37 -8.76 8.74
C ARG A 41 -12.60 -7.31 9.20
N ASP A 42 -12.43 -7.05 10.49
CA ASP A 42 -12.59 -5.72 11.09
C ASP A 42 -11.53 -4.75 10.56
N SER A 43 -10.27 -5.20 10.45
CA SER A 43 -9.18 -4.43 9.86
C SER A 43 -9.42 -4.11 8.38
N GLN A 44 -9.94 -5.06 7.60
CA GLN A 44 -10.32 -4.83 6.20
C GLN A 44 -11.41 -3.76 6.09
N LEU A 45 -12.42 -3.81 6.97
CA LEU A 45 -13.48 -2.80 7.01
C LEU A 45 -12.93 -1.41 7.38
N GLN A 46 -12.00 -1.33 8.32
CA GLN A 46 -11.32 -0.08 8.67
C GLN A 46 -10.53 0.50 7.50
N VAL A 47 -9.78 -0.33 6.77
CA VAL A 47 -9.04 0.11 5.56
C VAL A 47 -9.99 0.64 4.50
N GLN A 48 -11.10 -0.04 4.23
CA GLN A 48 -12.10 0.42 3.27
C GLN A 48 -12.72 1.76 3.69
N THR A 49 -13.04 1.90 4.98
CA THR A 49 -13.61 3.13 5.54
C THR A 49 -12.62 4.28 5.41
N CYS A 50 -11.38 4.10 5.85
CA CYS A 50 -10.33 5.11 5.76
C CYS A 50 -10.04 5.51 4.30
N SER A 51 -10.02 4.55 3.37
CA SER A 51 -9.86 4.83 1.94
C SER A 51 -10.97 5.73 1.40
N ARG A 52 -12.22 5.44 1.76
CA ARG A 52 -13.37 6.28 1.39
C ARG A 52 -13.25 7.68 2.00
N ASP A 53 -12.85 7.77 3.26
CA ASP A 53 -12.75 9.04 3.97
C ASP A 53 -11.63 9.92 3.39
N VAL A 54 -10.51 9.34 2.96
CA VAL A 54 -9.45 10.06 2.22
C VAL A 54 -9.98 10.63 0.90
N VAL A 55 -10.75 9.85 0.15
CA VAL A 55 -11.35 10.32 -1.11
C VAL A 55 -12.35 11.44 -0.83
N ALA A 56 -13.20 11.30 0.18
CA ALA A 56 -14.15 12.32 0.60
C ALA A 56 -13.44 13.62 1.01
N ALA A 57 -12.37 13.52 1.81
CA ALA A 57 -11.57 14.67 2.22
C ALA A 57 -10.91 15.39 1.04
N LYS A 58 -10.39 14.64 0.06
CA LYS A 58 -9.85 15.24 -1.18
C LYS A 58 -10.92 16.01 -1.94
N VAL A 59 -12.09 15.40 -2.14
CA VAL A 59 -13.20 16.05 -2.85
C VAL A 59 -13.65 17.32 -2.11
N ASP A 60 -13.77 17.26 -0.79
CA ASP A 60 -14.13 18.40 0.05
C ASP A 60 -13.09 19.52 -0.02
N LEU A 61 -11.79 19.19 0.04
CA LEU A 61 -10.70 20.14 -0.13
C LEU A 61 -10.78 20.85 -1.50
N TYR A 62 -10.96 20.09 -2.58
CA TYR A 62 -11.11 20.65 -3.93
C TYR A 62 -12.32 21.59 -4.04
N LYS A 63 -13.45 21.21 -3.46
CA LYS A 63 -14.65 22.06 -3.43
C LYS A 63 -14.38 23.36 -2.69
N ARG A 64 -13.86 23.29 -1.46
CA ARG A 64 -13.53 24.47 -0.65
C ARG A 64 -12.52 25.36 -1.35
N PHE A 65 -11.53 24.78 -2.01
CA PHE A 65 -10.56 25.54 -2.80
C PHE A 65 -11.24 26.26 -3.97
N ASN A 66 -12.08 25.58 -4.73
CA ASN A 66 -12.82 26.18 -5.85
C ASN A 66 -13.82 27.25 -5.40
N ASP A 67 -14.36 27.16 -4.19
CA ASP A 67 -15.23 28.19 -3.63
C ASP A 67 -14.44 29.41 -3.13
N TRP A 68 -13.27 29.16 -2.54
CA TRP A 68 -12.38 30.20 -2.00
C TRP A 68 -11.63 30.95 -3.10
N TYR A 69 -11.17 30.25 -4.14
CA TYR A 69 -10.27 30.78 -5.16
C TYR A 69 -10.86 31.98 -5.93
N PRO A 70 -12.09 31.95 -6.48
CA PRO A 70 -12.69 33.09 -7.17
C PRO A 70 -12.90 34.31 -6.27
N ARG A 71 -13.01 34.11 -4.95
CA ARG A 71 -13.26 35.18 -3.98
C ARG A 71 -11.98 35.88 -3.51
N ASN A 72 -10.84 35.19 -3.58
CA ASN A 72 -9.58 35.64 -2.98
C ASN A 72 -8.43 35.78 -3.99
N ALA A 73 -8.61 35.25 -5.20
CA ALA A 73 -7.64 35.34 -6.27
C ALA A 73 -8.16 36.28 -7.36
N SER A 74 -7.79 37.56 -7.34
CA SER A 74 -7.45 38.14 -8.64
C SER A 74 -6.25 37.33 -9.13
N ARG A 75 -6.38 36.66 -10.27
CA ARG A 75 -5.32 35.83 -10.87
C ARG A 75 -3.97 36.57 -10.87
N ASP A 76 -4.00 37.88 -11.07
CA ASP A 76 -2.83 38.75 -11.08
C ASP A 76 -2.19 38.93 -9.69
N THR A 77 -2.99 39.03 -8.62
CA THR A 77 -2.43 39.12 -7.25
C THR A 77 -1.77 37.82 -6.80
N LEU A 78 -2.27 36.66 -7.26
CA LEU A 78 -1.71 35.37 -6.87
C LEU A 78 -0.44 35.05 -7.68
N LEU A 79 -0.44 35.31 -8.99
CA LEU A 79 0.76 35.22 -9.83
C LEU A 79 1.86 36.16 -9.34
N ARG A 80 1.53 37.43 -9.07
CA ARG A 80 2.51 38.40 -8.55
C ARG A 80 3.03 38.02 -7.17
N ARG A 81 2.23 37.38 -6.32
CA ARG A 81 2.69 36.88 -5.01
C ARG A 81 3.65 35.71 -5.16
N MET A 82 3.37 34.78 -6.08
CA MET A 82 4.26 33.66 -6.39
C MET A 82 5.56 34.15 -7.04
N GLU A 83 5.51 35.11 -7.97
CA GLU A 83 6.68 35.74 -8.59
C GLU A 83 7.50 36.54 -7.56
N SER A 84 6.85 37.25 -6.62
CA SER A 84 7.55 37.98 -5.55
C SER A 84 8.23 37.07 -4.51
N HIS A 85 7.85 35.80 -4.42
CA HIS A 85 8.55 34.80 -3.60
C HIS A 85 9.64 34.05 -4.39
N ALA A 86 9.75 34.28 -5.70
CA ALA A 86 10.76 33.72 -6.58
C ALA A 86 11.89 34.71 -6.93
N GLY A 87 11.87 35.93 -6.35
CA GLY A 87 12.70 37.04 -6.80
C GLY A 87 13.56 37.72 -5.73
N ASP A 88 13.98 37.02 -4.68
CA ASP A 88 14.92 37.59 -3.68
C ASP A 88 16.08 36.64 -3.31
N ASP A 89 16.47 35.76 -4.24
CA ASP A 89 17.76 35.05 -4.16
C ASP A 89 18.31 34.86 -5.58
N ASP A 90 19.07 35.84 -6.06
CA ASP A 90 19.79 35.84 -7.35
C ASP A 90 20.91 34.76 -7.44
N ASN A 91 20.77 33.63 -6.71
CA ASN A 91 21.65 32.46 -6.78
C ASN A 91 20.89 31.12 -6.86
N ASP A 92 19.56 31.10 -6.94
CA ASP A 92 18.83 29.89 -7.31
C ASP A 92 18.74 29.83 -8.86
N GLU A 93 19.81 29.35 -9.51
CA GLU A 93 19.70 28.72 -10.83
C GLU A 93 18.45 27.82 -10.79
N LEU A 94 17.47 28.04 -11.68
CA LEU A 94 16.15 27.39 -11.70
C LEU A 94 16.22 25.89 -11.36
N LEU A 95 16.22 25.57 -10.06
CA LEU A 95 16.32 24.22 -9.56
C LEU A 95 15.06 23.51 -10.02
N ASP A 96 15.21 22.33 -10.64
CA ASP A 96 14.05 21.55 -11.06
C ASP A 96 13.15 21.27 -9.83
N ALA A 97 11.85 21.02 -10.05
CA ALA A 97 10.91 20.72 -8.98
C ALA A 97 11.40 19.57 -8.07
N SER A 98 12.17 18.64 -8.64
CA SER A 98 12.82 17.55 -7.92
C SER A 98 13.91 18.03 -6.96
N GLU A 99 14.70 19.03 -7.36
CA GLU A 99 15.81 19.59 -6.59
C GLU A 99 15.31 20.54 -5.49
N GLN A 100 14.28 21.34 -5.78
CA GLN A 100 13.61 22.16 -4.77
C GLN A 100 13.01 21.31 -3.65
N PHE A 101 12.39 20.18 -4.00
CA PHE A 101 11.86 19.23 -3.01
C PHE A 101 12.98 18.62 -2.15
N ASP A 102 14.10 18.25 -2.76
CA ASP A 102 15.26 17.72 -2.03
C ASP A 102 15.85 18.78 -1.06
N LYS A 103 15.88 20.06 -1.45
CA LYS A 103 16.32 21.20 -0.62
C LYS A 103 15.40 21.39 0.60
N VAL A 104 14.08 21.41 0.41
CA VAL A 104 13.10 21.57 1.50
C VAL A 104 13.13 20.38 2.47
N GLU A 105 13.23 19.16 1.96
CA GLU A 105 13.33 17.96 2.79
C GLU A 105 14.62 17.96 3.64
N MET A 106 15.75 18.40 3.06
CA MET A 106 17.00 18.54 3.81
C MET A 106 16.90 19.59 4.92
N GLN A 107 16.29 20.74 4.63
CA GLN A 107 16.06 21.78 5.65
C GLN A 107 15.20 21.26 6.80
N ARG A 108 14.18 20.46 6.49
CA ARG A 108 13.34 19.82 7.50
C ARG A 108 14.13 18.87 8.41
N ILE A 109 14.98 18.02 7.82
CA ILE A 109 15.82 17.09 8.58
C ILE A 109 16.79 17.86 9.49
N ILE A 110 17.40 18.95 9.02
CA ILE A 110 18.31 19.78 9.83
C ILE A 110 17.60 20.38 11.05
N LEU A 111 16.34 20.81 10.88
CA LEU A 111 15.54 21.41 11.94
C LEU A 111 15.04 20.39 12.96
N GLU A 112 14.64 19.20 12.50
CA GLU A 112 14.12 18.12 13.36
C GLU A 112 15.26 17.35 14.06
N ASP A 113 16.34 17.02 13.35
CA ASP A 113 17.48 16.25 13.84
C ASP A 113 18.76 16.49 13.00
N PRO A 114 19.65 17.42 13.41
CA PRO A 114 20.83 17.79 12.64
C PRO A 114 21.84 16.65 12.49
N ASP A 115 21.90 15.71 13.44
CA ASP A 115 22.87 14.61 13.42
C ASP A 115 22.47 13.52 12.41
N SER A 116 21.18 13.44 12.06
CA SER A 116 20.63 12.48 11.10
C SER A 116 20.89 12.83 9.62
N LEU A 117 21.45 14.01 9.33
CA LEU A 117 21.68 14.46 7.95
C LEU A 117 22.65 13.55 7.18
N ALA A 118 23.71 13.08 7.82
CA ALA A 118 24.68 12.17 7.20
C ALA A 118 24.04 10.82 6.82
N PHE A 119 23.12 10.32 7.66
CA PHE A 119 22.40 9.08 7.40
C PHE A 119 21.40 9.24 6.25
N HIS A 120 20.66 10.35 6.21
CA HIS A 120 19.69 10.63 5.14
C HIS A 120 20.36 10.83 3.78
N THR A 121 21.50 11.52 3.74
CA THR A 121 22.28 11.70 2.50
C THR A 121 22.86 10.37 2.00
N ALA A 122 23.43 9.55 2.90
CA ALA A 122 23.92 8.21 2.55
C ALA A 122 22.81 7.28 2.04
N LYS A 123 21.64 7.28 2.69
CA LYS A 123 20.46 6.49 2.27
C LYS A 123 19.93 6.92 0.90
N LYS A 124 19.87 8.23 0.64
CA LYS A 124 19.48 8.77 -0.68
C LYS A 124 20.49 8.35 -1.75
N SER A 125 21.80 8.43 -1.48
CA SER A 125 22.85 7.97 -2.40
C SER A 125 22.74 6.48 -2.73
N LEU A 126 22.51 5.62 -1.73
CA LEU A 126 22.33 4.18 -1.94
C LEU A 126 21.14 3.86 -2.85
N LYS A 127 20.03 4.60 -2.71
CA LYS A 127 18.83 4.44 -3.56
C LYS A 127 19.06 4.94 -4.99
N LYS A 128 19.90 5.96 -5.17
CA LYS A 128 20.34 6.47 -6.49
C LYS A 128 21.35 5.54 -7.17
N MET A 129 22.18 4.84 -6.40
CA MET A 129 23.14 3.83 -6.89
C MET A 129 22.52 2.47 -7.22
N THR A 130 21.21 2.27 -6.98
CA THR A 130 20.49 1.04 -7.38
C THR A 130 19.85 1.07 -8.77
N PRO A 131 20.64 1.30 -9.84
CA PRO A 131 20.40 0.60 -11.10
C PRO A 131 21.63 -0.25 -11.46
N LEU A 132 21.43 -1.48 -11.96
CA LEU A 132 22.42 -2.45 -12.48
C LEU A 132 22.83 -3.69 -11.64
N ALA A 133 22.12 -4.08 -10.57
CA ALA A 133 22.40 -5.37 -9.89
C ALA A 133 21.24 -6.40 -9.89
N LYS A 134 20.29 -6.29 -10.82
CA LYS A 134 19.37 -7.40 -11.13
C LYS A 134 19.59 -7.83 -12.56
N GLY A 135 20.34 -8.92 -12.70
CA GLY A 135 20.68 -9.54 -13.97
C GLY A 135 19.48 -9.71 -14.88
N LYS A 136 19.66 -9.30 -16.14
CA LYS A 136 18.79 -9.62 -17.26
C LYS A 136 18.56 -11.14 -17.32
N THR A 137 17.39 -11.61 -16.91
CA THR A 137 16.87 -12.92 -17.33
C THR A 137 15.69 -12.69 -18.28
N LEU A 138 16.01 -12.22 -19.49
CA LEU A 138 15.09 -12.14 -20.65
C LEU A 138 14.48 -13.50 -21.06
N ARG A 139 14.77 -14.57 -20.31
CA ARG A 139 14.27 -15.94 -20.51
C ARG A 139 12.97 -16.22 -19.75
N GLY A 140 12.61 -15.42 -18.74
CA GLY A 140 11.43 -15.65 -17.90
C GLY A 140 10.12 -15.13 -18.50
N GLU A 141 10.13 -13.97 -19.15
CA GLU A 141 8.90 -13.35 -19.69
C GLU A 141 8.34 -14.10 -20.90
N LYS A 142 9.20 -14.61 -21.80
CA LYS A 142 8.77 -15.43 -22.92
C LYS A 142 8.14 -16.75 -22.45
N ALA A 143 8.67 -17.35 -21.39
CA ALA A 143 8.11 -18.57 -20.80
C ALA A 143 6.73 -18.35 -20.17
N LYS A 144 6.56 -17.23 -19.45
CA LYS A 144 5.26 -16.84 -18.88
C LYS A 144 4.23 -16.57 -19.97
N ALA A 145 4.58 -15.78 -20.99
CA ALA A 145 3.67 -15.47 -22.10
C ALA A 145 3.24 -16.72 -22.89
N THR A 146 4.11 -17.73 -23.00
CA THR A 146 3.79 -18.99 -23.70
C THR A 146 2.88 -19.88 -22.86
N MET A 147 3.07 -19.93 -21.53
CA MET A 147 2.19 -20.64 -20.59
C MET A 147 0.76 -20.06 -20.60
N THR A 148 0.61 -18.73 -20.55
CA THR A 148 -0.71 -18.10 -20.54
C THR A 148 -1.48 -18.39 -21.83
N ARG A 149 -0.79 -18.31 -22.98
CA ARG A 149 -1.39 -18.60 -24.29
C ARG A 149 -1.81 -20.07 -24.45
N LYS A 150 -1.08 -21.00 -23.81
CA LYS A 150 -1.45 -22.42 -23.79
C LYS A 150 -2.68 -22.66 -22.90
N MET A 151 -2.74 -22.04 -21.72
CA MET A 151 -3.90 -22.15 -20.83
C MET A 151 -5.18 -21.58 -21.45
N GLU A 152 -5.10 -20.44 -22.13
CA GLU A 152 -6.25 -19.84 -22.82
C GLU A 152 -6.75 -20.73 -23.97
N ARG A 153 -5.83 -21.35 -24.73
CA ARG A 153 -6.18 -22.31 -25.79
C ARG A 153 -6.85 -23.57 -25.23
N ASP A 154 -6.30 -24.14 -24.16
CA ASP A 154 -6.85 -25.35 -23.55
C ASP A 154 -8.22 -25.08 -22.90
N LEU A 155 -8.43 -23.89 -22.32
CA LEU A 155 -9.74 -23.43 -21.85
C LEU A 155 -10.73 -23.25 -23.01
N ALA A 156 -10.35 -22.62 -24.11
CA ALA A 156 -11.22 -22.40 -25.26
C ALA A 156 -11.70 -23.73 -25.89
N LEU A 157 -10.81 -24.72 -26.00
CA LEU A 157 -11.14 -26.04 -26.51
C LEU A 157 -12.10 -26.81 -25.58
N ASN A 158 -11.97 -26.67 -24.26
CA ASN A 158 -12.86 -27.30 -23.29
C ASN A 158 -14.27 -26.69 -23.26
N PHE A 159 -14.40 -25.42 -23.68
CA PHE A 159 -15.70 -24.74 -23.81
C PHE A 159 -16.32 -24.85 -25.22
N GLY A 160 -15.73 -25.64 -26.12
CA GLY A 160 -16.29 -25.91 -27.44
C GLY A 160 -16.30 -24.71 -28.40
N LEU A 161 -15.55 -23.64 -28.10
CA LEU A 161 -15.32 -22.55 -29.03
C LEU A 161 -14.16 -22.91 -29.95
N LYS A 162 -14.45 -23.09 -31.25
CA LYS A 162 -13.45 -23.25 -32.32
C LYS A 162 -12.94 -21.89 -32.78
#